data_AF-A0A255T9R4-F1
#
_entry.id   AF-A0A255T9R4-F1
#
_cell.length_a   1.000
_cell.length_b   1.000
_cell.length_c   1.000
_cell.angle_alpha   90.00
_cell.angle_beta   90.00
_cell.angle_gamma   90.00
#
_symmetry.space_group_name_H-M   'P 1'
#
loop_
_entity.id
_entity.type
_entity.pdbx_description
1 polymer ?
#
loop_
_entity_poly.entity_id
_entity_poly.type
_entity_poly.pdbx_seq_one_letter_code
_entity_poly.pdbx_strand_id
1 'polypeptide(L)'
;MNIQIRHLIFRYGVFALLVMMSVGMLFFVCTFETRVKAQIHLFYDNHEHCWHGYLTRQEHIKFHPKDTLVVVQTSVGDIACIVESIVVESDMLHITLLPMKEETPSYTYIEGFIYVGRENIRDKILKKHMKQYT
;
A
#
# COMPACT_ATOMS: atom_id res chain seq x y z
N MET A 1 -12.64 13.20 53.81
CA MET A 1 -12.79 12.36 52.61
C MET A 1 -12.19 12.97 51.34
N ASN A 2 -12.28 14.30 51.13
CA ASN A 2 -11.75 14.96 49.93
C ASN A 2 -10.21 14.96 49.78
N ILE A 3 -9.47 15.00 50.91
CA ILE A 3 -8.00 15.07 50.90
C ILE A 3 -7.36 13.71 50.54
N GLN A 4 -7.97 12.60 50.96
CA GLN A 4 -7.50 11.26 50.59
C GLN A 4 -7.70 10.98 49.10
N ILE A 5 -8.82 11.44 48.52
CA ILE A 5 -9.09 11.33 47.09
C ILE A 5 -8.08 12.15 46.28
N ARG A 6 -7.74 13.38 46.69
CA ARG A 6 -6.69 14.20 46.06
C ARG A 6 -5.32 13.51 46.08
N HIS A 7 -4.93 12.91 47.21
CA HIS A 7 -3.67 12.17 47.31
C HIS A 7 -3.67 10.91 46.44
N LEU A 8 -4.80 10.23 46.31
CA LEU A 8 -4.96 9.07 45.44
C LEU A 8 -4.84 9.47 43.96
N ILE A 9 -5.51 10.56 43.56
CA ILE A 9 -5.43 11.11 42.20
C ILE A 9 -4.00 11.58 41.86
N PHE A 10 -3.28 12.19 42.79
CA PHE A 10 -1.90 12.60 42.54
C PHE A 10 -0.93 11.42 42.41
N ARG A 11 -1.17 10.34 43.17
CA ARG A 11 -0.30 9.16 43.18
C ARG A 11 -0.58 8.20 42.01
N TYR A 12 -1.83 8.11 41.56
CA TYR A 12 -2.26 7.23 40.48
C TYR A 12 -2.59 7.96 39.17
N GLY A 13 -2.61 9.29 39.15
CA GLY A 13 -2.92 10.07 37.95
C GLY A 13 -1.96 9.79 36.80
N VAL A 14 -0.66 9.64 37.11
CA VAL A 14 0.36 9.26 36.12
C VAL A 14 0.10 7.85 35.58
N PHE A 15 -0.27 6.89 36.43
CA PHE A 15 -0.62 5.53 36.01
C PHE A 15 -1.88 5.51 35.15
N ALA A 16 -2.91 6.28 35.50
CA ALA A 16 -4.13 6.41 34.70
C ALA A 16 -3.83 7.01 33.31
N LEU A 17 -2.95 8.01 33.24
CA LEU A 17 -2.48 8.60 31.98
C LEU A 17 -1.73 7.58 31.11
N LEU A 18 -0.84 6.79 31.71
CA LEU A 18 -0.10 5.74 31.01
C LEU A 18 -1.03 4.65 30.46
N VAL A 19 -2.03 4.22 31.24
CA VAL A 19 -3.04 3.25 30.78
C VAL A 19 -3.83 3.82 29.62
N MET A 20 -4.29 5.07 29.71
CA MET A 20 -5.03 5.73 28.64
C MET A 20 -4.19 5.85 27.35
N MET A 21 -2.92 6.25 27.46
CA MET A 21 -2.01 6.32 26.31
C MET A 21 -1.77 4.94 25.69
N SER A 22 -1.61 3.92 26.52
CA SER A 22 -1.40 2.54 26.06
C SER A 22 -2.62 2.02 25.30
N VAL A 23 -3.83 2.27 25.82
CA VAL A 23 -5.08 1.92 25.14
C VAL A 23 -5.22 2.68 23.82
N GLY A 24 -4.87 3.97 23.80
CA GLY A 24 -4.89 4.80 22.59
C GLY A 24 -3.94 4.27 21.50
N MET A 25 -2.71 3.90 21.87
CA MET A 25 -1.77 3.29 20.93
C MET A 25 -2.27 1.93 20.42
N LEU A 26 -2.84 1.11 21.31
CA LEU A 26 -3.34 -0.22 20.94
C LEU A 26 -4.53 -0.10 19.98
N PHE A 27 -5.43 0.84 20.23
CA PHE A 27 -6.53 1.17 19.32
C PHE A 27 -6.02 1.65 17.96
N PHE A 28 -5.01 2.52 17.93
CA PHE A 28 -4.40 3.00 16.69
C PHE A 28 -3.80 1.85 15.88
N VAL A 29 -3.02 0.96 16.50
CA VAL A 29 -2.39 -0.17 15.82
C VAL A 29 -3.43 -1.16 15.27
N CYS A 30 -4.56 -1.35 15.96
CA CYS A 30 -5.61 -2.26 15.53
C CYS A 30 -6.53 -1.69 14.45
N THR A 31 -6.68 -0.37 14.38
CA THR A 31 -7.68 0.27 13.50
C THR A 31 -7.04 0.87 12.25
N PHE A 32 -5.76 1.19 12.29
CA PHE A 32 -5.12 1.90 11.19
C PHE A 32 -4.69 0.96 10.07
N GLU A 33 -5.23 1.22 8.88
CA GLU A 33 -4.90 0.53 7.64
C GLU A 33 -3.86 1.36 6.86
N THR A 34 -2.80 0.70 6.41
CA THR A 34 -1.79 1.30 5.54
C THR A 34 -1.95 0.80 4.11
N ARG A 35 -1.84 1.70 3.13
CA ARG A 35 -1.84 1.29 1.71
C ARG A 35 -0.51 0.63 1.37
N VAL A 36 -0.58 -0.54 0.75
CA VAL A 36 0.60 -1.28 0.28
C VAL A 36 0.87 -0.91 -1.17
N LYS A 37 2.14 -0.60 -1.45
CA LYS A 37 2.64 -0.33 -2.79
C LYS A 37 3.41 -1.54 -3.30
N ALA A 38 3.18 -1.95 -4.54
CA ALA A 38 4.05 -2.89 -5.25
C ALA A 38 4.75 -2.15 -6.39
N GLN A 39 5.99 -2.52 -6.63
CA GLN A 39 6.76 -2.01 -7.75
C GLN A 39 6.22 -2.60 -9.05
N ILE A 40 6.12 -1.76 -10.08
CA ILE A 40 5.74 -2.16 -11.44
C ILE A 40 6.77 -1.62 -12.42
N HIS A 41 7.10 -2.45 -13.40
CA HIS A 41 7.95 -2.11 -14.54
C HIS A 41 7.07 -1.99 -15.77
N LEU A 42 7.05 -0.82 -16.40
CA LEU A 42 6.20 -0.51 -17.54
C LEU A 42 7.04 -0.41 -18.81
N PHE A 43 6.57 -1.05 -19.87
CA PHE A 43 7.14 -0.95 -21.22
C PHE A 43 6.06 -0.47 -22.18
N TYR A 44 6.33 0.59 -22.93
CA TYR A 44 5.35 1.11 -23.89
C TYR A 44 5.53 0.41 -25.24
N ASP A 45 4.44 -0.13 -25.78
CA ASP A 45 4.40 -0.61 -27.15
C ASP A 45 3.80 0.47 -28.07
N ASN A 46 4.64 0.97 -28.98
CA ASN A 46 4.25 1.98 -29.96
C ASN A 46 3.29 1.45 -31.03
N HIS A 47 3.26 0.13 -31.28
CA HIS A 47 2.40 -0.47 -32.31
C HIS A 47 0.95 -0.64 -31.81
N GLU A 48 0.80 -1.10 -30.58
CA GLU A 48 -0.50 -1.34 -29.95
C GLU A 48 -0.99 -0.13 -29.12
N HIS A 49 -0.16 0.91 -28.98
CA HIS A 49 -0.42 2.10 -28.16
C HIS A 49 -0.77 1.77 -26.70
N CYS A 50 -0.22 0.67 -26.18
CA CYS A 50 -0.51 0.16 -24.84
C CYS A 50 0.77 0.07 -24.00
N TRP A 51 0.59 -0.02 -22.68
CA TRP A 51 1.65 -0.24 -21.71
C TRP A 51 1.62 -1.69 -21.23
N HIS A 52 2.75 -2.37 -21.28
CA HIS A 52 2.94 -3.68 -20.64
C HIS A 52 3.59 -3.50 -19.28
N GLY A 53 2.81 -3.76 -18.24
CA GLY A 53 3.23 -3.73 -16.85
C GLY A 53 3.62 -5.11 -16.34
N TYR A 54 4.79 -5.23 -15.75
CA TYR A 54 5.25 -6.43 -15.07
C TYR A 54 5.43 -6.18 -13.58
N LEU A 55 4.88 -7.07 -12.77
CA LEU A 55 5.02 -7.03 -11.33
C LEU A 55 5.14 -8.44 -10.76
N THR A 56 5.83 -8.58 -9.63
CA THR A 56 5.93 -9.87 -8.93
C THR A 56 4.57 -10.29 -8.41
N ARG A 57 4.21 -11.55 -8.61
CA ARG A 57 2.94 -12.09 -8.14
C ARG A 57 2.89 -12.00 -6.61
N GLN A 58 1.88 -11.28 -6.11
CA GLN A 58 1.55 -11.28 -4.68
C GLN A 58 0.14 -11.84 -4.51
N GLU A 59 -0.10 -12.60 -3.44
CA GLU A 59 -1.44 -13.19 -3.21
C GLU A 59 -2.53 -12.13 -2.97
N HIS A 60 -2.13 -10.90 -2.65
CA HIS A 60 -3.02 -9.83 -2.23
C HIS A 60 -3.46 -8.94 -3.41
N ILE A 61 -2.99 -9.23 -4.63
CA ILE A 61 -3.29 -8.46 -5.83
C ILE A 61 -4.63 -8.92 -6.41
N LYS A 62 -5.65 -8.05 -6.36
CA LYS A 62 -6.99 -8.30 -6.91
C LYS A 62 -7.36 -7.27 -7.97
N PHE A 63 -6.54 -7.14 -9.00
CA PHE A 63 -6.90 -6.31 -10.16
C PHE A 63 -7.88 -7.04 -11.06
N HIS A 64 -8.83 -6.29 -11.62
CA HIS A 64 -9.75 -6.78 -12.61
C HIS A 64 -9.60 -5.99 -13.92
N PRO A 65 -9.90 -6.60 -15.07
CA PRO A 65 -10.04 -5.85 -16.32
C PRO A 65 -11.03 -4.69 -16.14
N LYS A 66 -10.68 -3.54 -16.73
CA LYS A 66 -11.37 -2.25 -16.66
C LYS A 66 -11.18 -1.45 -15.36
N ASP A 67 -10.41 -1.96 -14.41
CA ASP A 67 -10.02 -1.15 -13.25
C ASP A 67 -9.14 0.02 -13.68
N THR A 68 -9.34 1.20 -13.05
CA THR A 68 -8.41 2.32 -13.18
C THR A 68 -7.25 2.14 -12.21
N LEU A 69 -6.04 2.06 -12.74
CA LEU A 69 -4.81 2.03 -11.97
C LEU A 69 -4.07 3.35 -12.11
N VAL A 70 -3.47 3.78 -11.00
CA VAL A 70 -2.58 4.94 -11.00
C VAL A 70 -1.19 4.44 -10.61
N VAL A 71 -0.27 4.58 -11.53
CA VAL A 71 1.15 4.33 -11.31
C VAL A 71 1.74 5.62 -10.76
N VAL A 72 2.20 5.55 -9.51
CA VAL A 72 2.72 6.71 -8.78
C VAL A 72 4.23 6.65 -8.66
N GLN A 73 4.82 7.81 -8.39
CA GLN A 73 6.27 7.97 -8.17
C GLN A 73 7.11 7.51 -9.38
N THR A 74 6.61 7.74 -10.59
CA THR A 74 7.41 7.56 -11.80
C THR A 74 8.30 8.78 -12.05
N SER A 75 9.29 8.64 -12.94
CA SER A 75 10.15 9.75 -13.38
C SER A 75 9.40 10.91 -14.04
N VAL A 76 8.19 10.66 -14.55
CA VAL A 76 7.36 11.64 -15.29
C VAL A 76 6.12 12.09 -14.52
N GLY A 77 5.95 11.65 -13.26
CA GLY A 77 4.79 11.95 -12.44
C GLY A 77 3.82 10.77 -12.30
N ASP A 78 2.57 11.05 -11.98
CA ASP A 78 1.57 10.00 -11.78
C ASP A 78 0.86 9.67 -13.11
N ILE A 79 0.86 8.40 -13.50
CA ILE A 79 0.30 7.92 -14.76
C ILE A 79 -0.99 7.14 -14.47
N ALA A 80 -2.12 7.64 -14.96
CA ALA A 80 -3.41 6.94 -14.88
C ALA A 80 -3.62 6.05 -16.12
N CYS A 81 -3.89 4.77 -15.88
CA CYS A 81 -4.11 3.77 -16.91
C CYS A 81 -5.36 2.95 -16.59
N ILE A 82 -5.92 2.31 -17.62
CA ILE A 82 -7.02 1.36 -17.50
C ILE A 82 -6.46 -0.04 -17.75
N VAL A 83 -6.79 -0.99 -16.87
CA VAL A 83 -6.42 -2.40 -17.07
C VAL A 83 -7.21 -2.96 -18.25
N GLU A 84 -6.54 -3.43 -19.27
CA GLU A 84 -7.17 -4.12 -20.39
C GLU A 84 -7.23 -5.63 -20.13
N SER A 85 -6.07 -6.22 -19.84
CA SER A 85 -5.93 -7.65 -19.61
C SER A 85 -4.89 -7.94 -18.53
N ILE A 86 -5.04 -9.08 -17.87
CA ILE A 86 -4.13 -9.57 -16.85
C ILE A 86 -3.78 -11.01 -17.21
N VAL A 87 -2.50 -11.28 -17.38
CA VAL A 87 -1.95 -12.60 -17.68
C VAL A 87 -1.01 -13.00 -16.54
N VAL A 88 -1.16 -14.22 -16.04
CA VAL A 88 -0.30 -14.76 -14.99
C VAL A 88 0.82 -15.54 -15.65
N GLU A 89 2.06 -15.10 -15.46
CA GLU A 89 3.26 -15.71 -16.01
C GLU A 89 4.14 -16.25 -14.89
N SER A 90 3.97 -17.53 -14.53
CA SER A 90 4.72 -18.19 -13.45
C SER A 90 4.75 -17.39 -12.13
N ASP A 91 5.82 -16.63 -11.89
CA ASP A 91 6.06 -15.82 -10.68
C ASP A 91 5.79 -14.31 -10.89
N MET A 92 5.44 -13.93 -12.12
CA MET A 92 5.13 -12.56 -12.52
C MET A 92 3.68 -12.44 -12.94
N LEU A 93 3.15 -11.23 -12.82
CA LEU A 93 1.85 -10.85 -13.31
C LEU A 93 2.06 -9.78 -14.38
N HIS A 94 1.66 -10.11 -15.59
CA HIS A 94 1.69 -9.23 -16.75
C HIS A 94 0.34 -8.54 -16.87
N ILE A 95 0.35 -7.22 -16.99
CA ILE A 95 -0.84 -6.39 -17.11
C ILE A 95 -0.71 -5.55 -18.36
N THR A 96 -1.69 -5.63 -19.25
CA THR A 96 -1.81 -4.68 -20.36
C THR A 96 -2.63 -3.49 -19.89
N LEU A 97 -2.08 -2.29 -20.07
CA LEU A 97 -2.56 -1.03 -19.53
C LEU A 97 -2.78 -0.05 -20.67
N LEU A 98 -4.00 0.47 -20.80
CA LEU A 98 -4.33 1.51 -21.76
C LEU A 98 -4.14 2.88 -21.11
N PRO A 99 -3.39 3.81 -21.73
CA PRO A 99 -3.21 5.14 -21.19
C PRO A 99 -4.54 5.89 -21.19
N MET A 100 -4.89 6.53 -20.07
CA MET A 100 -6.14 7.30 -19.98
C MET A 100 -6.06 8.66 -20.68
N LYS A 101 -4.84 9.13 -20.98
CA LYS A 101 -4.57 10.31 -21.78
C LYS A 101 -3.82 9.91 -23.05
N GLU A 102 -4.19 10.51 -24.18
CA GLU A 102 -3.50 10.36 -25.48
C GLU A 102 -2.17 11.13 -25.52
N GLU A 103 -1.41 11.12 -24.44
CA GLU A 103 -0.03 11.62 -24.46
C GLU A 103 0.85 10.45 -24.88
N THR A 104 1.39 10.51 -26.10
CA THR A 104 2.39 9.54 -26.56
C THR A 104 3.63 9.67 -25.68
N PRO A 105 3.92 8.68 -24.83
CA PRO A 105 5.06 8.76 -23.95
C PRO A 105 6.33 8.74 -24.82
N SER A 106 7.20 9.72 -24.64
CA SER A 106 8.51 9.75 -25.31
C SER A 106 9.46 8.65 -24.80
N TYR A 107 9.01 7.87 -23.81
CA TYR A 107 9.80 6.89 -23.08
C TYR A 107 9.25 5.49 -23.30
N THR A 108 10.13 4.57 -23.70
CA THR A 108 9.80 3.16 -23.92
C THR A 108 9.74 2.36 -22.60
N TYR A 109 10.37 2.86 -21.54
CA TYR A 109 10.45 2.19 -20.24
C TYR A 109 10.25 3.18 -19.10
N ILE A 110 9.42 2.79 -18.13
CA ILE A 110 9.17 3.55 -16.91
C ILE A 110 9.04 2.58 -15.73
N GLU A 111 9.61 2.95 -14.59
CA GLU A 111 9.36 2.26 -13.33
C GLU A 111 8.51 3.11 -12.39
N GLY A 112 7.74 2.45 -11.53
CA GLY A 112 6.93 3.13 -10.54
C GLY A 112 6.31 2.16 -9.54
N PHE A 113 5.30 2.66 -8.84
CA PHE A 113 4.56 1.89 -7.86
C PHE A 113 3.06 1.95 -8.11
N ILE A 114 2.36 0.86 -7.82
CA ILE A 114 0.91 0.80 -7.80
C ILE A 114 0.41 0.46 -6.41
N TYR A 115 -0.77 0.99 -6.05
CA TYR A 115 -1.43 0.61 -4.81
C TYR A 115 -2.18 -0.69 -4.99
N VAL A 116 -1.81 -1.71 -4.23
CA VAL A 116 -2.31 -3.07 -4.43
C VAL A 116 -3.33 -3.49 -3.38
N GLY A 117 -3.43 -2.72 -2.30
CA GLY A 117 -4.41 -2.97 -1.27
C GLY A 117 -4.13 -2.18 -0.01
N ARG A 118 -4.76 -2.64 1.07
CA ARG A 118 -4.59 -2.12 2.41
C ARG A 118 -4.17 -3.25 3.33
N GLU A 119 -3.21 -2.99 4.18
CA GLU A 119 -2.74 -3.90 5.22
C GLU A 119 -2.84 -3.20 6.56
N ASN A 120 -3.40 -3.90 7.56
CA ASN A 120 -3.46 -3.40 8.93
C ASN A 120 -2.05 -3.26 9.50
N ILE A 121 -1.82 -2.17 10.24
CA ILE A 121 -0.52 -1.94 10.91
C ILE A 121 -0.16 -3.11 11.82
N ARG A 122 -1.14 -3.68 12.53
CA ARG A 122 -0.97 -4.88 13.35
C ARG A 122 -0.31 -6.02 12.57
N ASP A 123 -0.84 -6.35 11.39
CA ASP A 123 -0.35 -7.48 10.59
C ASP A 123 1.05 -7.20 10.05
N LYS A 124 1.31 -5.95 9.65
CA LYS A 124 2.64 -5.50 9.22
C LYS A 124 3.69 -5.63 10.33
N ILE A 125 3.36 -5.24 11.57
CA ILE A 125 4.24 -5.35 12.72
C ILE A 125 4.51 -6.83 13.05
N LEU A 126 3.46 -7.67 13.07
CA LEU A 126 3.58 -9.11 13.33
C LEU A 126 4.47 -9.80 12.30
N LYS A 127 4.26 -9.53 11.00
CA LYS A 127 5.10 -10.07 9.91
C LYS A 127 6.56 -9.66 10.07
N LYS A 128 6.84 -8.40 10.42
CA LYS A 128 8.21 -7.90 10.62
C LYS A 128 8.92 -8.63 11.77
N HIS A 129 8.24 -8.85 12.89
CA HIS A 129 8.82 -9.56 14.02
C HIS A 129 8.99 -11.06 13.75
N MET A 130 8.04 -11.70 13.05
CA MET A 130 8.16 -13.13 12.72
C MET A 130 9.30 -13.41 11.72
N LYS A 131 9.55 -12.51 10.76
CA LYS A 131 10.69 -12.60 9.83
C LYS A 131 12.06 -12.43 10.51
N GLN A 132 12.15 -11.92 11.74
CA GLN A 132 13.42 -11.79 12.46
C GLN A 132 13.85 -13.09 13.16
N TYR A 133 12.98 -14.09 13.24
CA TYR A 133 13.26 -15.38 13.90
C TYR A 133 13.40 -16.55 12.89
N THR A 134 13.49 -16.25 11.60
CA THR A 134 13.79 -17.23 10.54
C THR A 134 15.06 -16.79 9.82
#